data_AF-A0A8S2AVU1-F1
#
_entry.id   AF-A0A8S2AVU1-F1
#
_cell.length_a   1.000
_cell.length_b   1.000
_cell.length_c   1.000
_cell.angle_alpha   90.00
_cell.angle_beta   90.00
_cell.angle_gamma   90.00
#
_symmetry.space_group_name_H-M   'P 1'
#
loop_
_entity.id
_entity.type
_entity.pdbx_description
1 polymer ?
#
loop_
_entity_poly.entity_id
_entity_poly.type
_entity_poly.pdbx_seq_one_letter_code
_entity_poly.pdbx_strand_id
1 'polypeptide(L)'
;MVADSVKSFVVHMYRHIREKNVYEIHQMCETSFQSISERLFKETSWPSVEAIAPYVDNDHVFCLLYREMWFRHLYARLSPTLKQRIDSYDNYCSLFQVVLHGVVNMQLPNQWLWDMVDEFVYQFQSFCQFRAKLKNKTEQEIALLRQHDKAWNVYGVLNFLQALVEKSCIIQILEQDKHGLEHSQLRDKYGEKMMRMLRYDDEAFGIYDELFSYACPKFITPSPPSFEEPLVNYNQLELSQDAYRLQLKMFLYEVKQQQLLSGVRTFLKVYSSISLAKLANYMEVDEPTLRTILLTYKHKTHSVDSDGRIISNADIDF
;
A
#
# COMPACT_ATOMS: atom_id res chain seq x y z
N MET A 1 35.41 -13.44 -0.28
CA MET A 1 35.12 -14.82 -0.73
C MET A 1 33.63 -15.06 -0.61
N VAL A 2 33.00 -15.67 -1.61
CA VAL A 2 31.56 -16.00 -1.59
C VAL A 2 31.37 -17.31 -0.83
N ALA A 3 30.45 -17.35 0.14
CA ALA A 3 30.16 -18.57 0.90
C ALA A 3 29.60 -19.67 -0.01
N ASP A 4 29.96 -20.94 0.25
CA ASP A 4 29.52 -22.08 -0.57
C ASP A 4 28.00 -22.22 -0.64
N SER A 5 27.31 -21.87 0.45
CA SER A 5 25.85 -21.81 0.50
C SER A 5 25.26 -20.82 -0.51
N VAL A 6 25.88 -19.63 -0.65
CA VAL A 6 25.45 -18.61 -1.62
C VAL A 6 25.78 -19.04 -3.04
N LYS A 7 26.99 -19.59 -3.25
CA LYS A 7 27.38 -20.11 -4.57
C LYS A 7 26.42 -21.21 -5.03
N SER A 8 26.11 -22.16 -4.15
CA SER A 8 25.15 -23.23 -4.45
C SER A 8 23.78 -22.65 -4.77
N PHE A 9 23.27 -21.74 -3.95
CA PHE A 9 21.98 -21.07 -4.18
C PHE A 9 21.93 -20.40 -5.57
N VAL A 10 22.91 -19.57 -5.90
CA VAL A 10 22.96 -18.82 -7.16
C VAL A 10 22.99 -19.75 -8.37
N VAL A 11 23.83 -20.79 -8.35
CA VAL A 11 23.96 -21.75 -9.45
C VAL A 11 22.67 -22.55 -9.65
N HIS A 12 22.02 -22.99 -8.57
CA HIS A 12 20.76 -23.72 -8.64
C HIS A 12 19.62 -22.83 -9.16
N MET A 13 19.55 -21.58 -8.68
CA MET A 13 18.53 -20.64 -9.12
C MET A 13 18.68 -20.33 -10.61
N TYR A 14 19.91 -20.11 -11.08
CA TYR A 14 20.20 -19.88 -12.49
C TYR A 14 19.76 -21.05 -13.36
N ARG A 15 20.06 -22.29 -12.95
CA ARG A 15 19.63 -23.50 -13.65
C ARG A 15 18.10 -23.57 -13.77
N HIS A 16 17.37 -23.39 -12.66
CA HIS A 16 15.91 -23.53 -12.66
C HIS A 16 15.19 -22.42 -13.43
N ILE A 17 15.74 -21.20 -13.46
CA ILE A 17 15.23 -20.12 -14.31
C ILE A 17 15.34 -20.50 -15.79
N ARG A 18 16.47 -21.08 -16.21
CA ARG A 18 16.66 -21.54 -17.60
C ARG A 18 15.79 -22.74 -17.96
N GLU A 19 15.53 -23.62 -17.01
CA GLU A 19 14.64 -24.78 -17.15
C GLU A 19 13.16 -24.42 -17.03
N LYS A 20 12.82 -23.16 -16.69
CA LYS A 20 11.45 -22.68 -16.43
C LYS A 20 10.75 -23.47 -15.32
N ASN A 21 11.50 -23.93 -14.33
CA ASN A 21 10.95 -24.64 -13.18
C ASN A 21 10.38 -23.64 -12.15
N VAL A 22 9.18 -23.14 -12.43
CA VAL A 22 8.50 -22.11 -11.63
C VAL A 22 8.34 -22.54 -10.16
N TYR A 23 8.05 -23.82 -9.93
CA TYR A 23 7.86 -24.36 -8.57
C TYR A 23 9.13 -24.25 -7.74
N GLU A 24 10.27 -24.72 -8.26
CA GLU A 24 11.54 -24.63 -7.55
C GLU A 24 12.00 -23.19 -7.37
N ILE A 25 11.83 -22.33 -8.39
CA ILE A 25 12.14 -20.90 -8.27
C ILE A 25 11.37 -20.28 -7.10
N HIS A 26 10.07 -20.58 -6.98
CA HIS A 26 9.25 -20.10 -5.88
C HIS A 26 9.75 -20.60 -4.53
N GLN A 27 10.03 -21.90 -4.39
CA GLN A 27 10.58 -22.47 -3.16
C GLN A 27 11.93 -21.86 -2.77
N MET A 28 12.78 -21.58 -3.75
CA MET A 28 14.07 -20.94 -3.54
C MET A 28 13.92 -19.50 -3.03
N CYS A 29 12.99 -18.72 -3.58
CA CYS A 29 12.71 -17.35 -3.14
C CYS A 29 12.10 -17.30 -1.73
N GLU A 30 11.10 -18.13 -1.44
CA GLU A 30 10.36 -18.07 -0.16
C GLU A 30 11.11 -18.72 1.00
N THR A 31 11.79 -19.84 0.74
CA THR A 31 12.39 -20.65 1.80
C THR A 31 13.90 -20.49 1.84
N SER A 32 14.58 -20.82 0.73
CA SER A 32 16.05 -20.92 0.73
C SER A 32 16.71 -19.55 0.92
N PHE A 33 16.23 -18.53 0.21
CA PHE A 33 16.74 -17.17 0.31
C PHE A 33 16.53 -16.58 1.71
N GLN A 34 15.36 -16.78 2.31
CA GLN A 34 15.08 -16.31 3.68
C GLN A 34 15.97 -17.00 4.71
N SER A 35 16.09 -18.33 4.64
CA SER A 35 16.93 -19.12 5.55
C SER A 35 18.41 -18.71 5.48
N ILE A 36 18.95 -18.51 4.27
CA ILE A 36 20.33 -18.04 4.09
C ILE A 36 20.50 -16.61 4.61
N SER A 37 19.54 -15.72 4.33
CA SER A 37 19.55 -14.34 4.79
C SER A 37 19.57 -14.25 6.31
N GLU A 38 18.76 -15.04 7.00
CA GLU A 38 18.72 -15.08 8.46
C GLU A 38 20.00 -15.62 9.08
N ARG A 39 20.58 -16.67 8.49
CA ARG A 39 21.75 -17.34 9.05
C ARG A 39 23.05 -16.57 8.80
N LEU A 40 23.22 -15.94 7.63
CA LEU A 40 24.50 -15.39 7.18
C LEU A 40 24.49 -13.88 6.97
N PHE A 41 23.33 -13.27 6.73
CA PHE A 41 23.21 -11.88 6.27
C PHE A 41 22.19 -11.06 7.09
N LYS A 42 22.09 -11.33 8.40
CA LYS A 42 21.12 -10.64 9.27
C LYS A 42 21.36 -9.13 9.33
N GLU A 43 22.62 -8.73 9.43
CA GLU A 43 23.06 -7.32 9.56
C GLU A 43 24.01 -6.89 8.43
N THR A 44 24.19 -7.75 7.43
CA THR A 44 25.08 -7.52 6.29
C THR A 44 24.34 -7.72 4.98
N SER A 45 24.85 -7.13 3.91
CA SER A 45 24.31 -7.35 2.57
C SER A 45 24.80 -8.69 2.02
N TRP A 46 24.00 -9.26 1.11
CA TRP A 46 24.44 -10.38 0.30
C TRP A 46 25.66 -10.00 -0.56
N PRO A 47 26.43 -10.97 -1.09
CA PRO A 47 27.53 -10.69 -1.99
C PRO A 47 27.12 -9.81 -3.19
N SER A 48 28.05 -9.00 -3.69
CA SER A 48 27.77 -8.16 -4.85
C SER A 48 27.60 -9.01 -6.12
N VAL A 49 26.98 -8.43 -7.13
CA VAL A 49 26.66 -9.14 -8.38
C VAL A 49 27.93 -9.47 -9.16
N GLU A 50 28.93 -8.61 -9.07
CA GLU A 50 30.26 -8.82 -9.65
C GLU A 50 30.95 -10.05 -9.05
N ALA A 51 30.67 -10.36 -7.78
CA ALA A 51 31.23 -11.53 -7.12
C ALA A 51 30.54 -12.85 -7.51
N ILE A 52 29.29 -12.80 -7.99
CA ILE A 52 28.50 -13.99 -8.35
C ILE A 52 28.36 -14.21 -9.86
N ALA A 53 28.51 -13.16 -10.68
CA ALA A 53 28.36 -13.22 -12.14
C ALA A 53 29.20 -14.32 -12.82
N PRO A 54 30.46 -14.60 -12.39
CA PRO A 54 31.24 -15.69 -12.96
C PRO A 54 30.65 -17.09 -12.76
N TYR A 55 29.73 -17.29 -11.81
CA TYR A 55 29.10 -18.59 -11.55
C TYR A 55 27.83 -18.85 -12.38
N VAL A 56 27.37 -17.85 -13.14
CA VAL A 56 26.11 -17.86 -13.90
C VAL A 56 26.32 -17.40 -15.33
N ASP A 57 27.46 -17.74 -15.90
CA ASP A 57 27.86 -17.42 -17.27
C ASP A 57 27.84 -15.91 -17.61
N ASN A 58 27.91 -15.05 -16.59
CA ASN A 58 27.69 -13.59 -16.72
C ASN A 58 26.36 -13.24 -17.40
N ASP A 59 25.33 -14.06 -17.22
CA ASP A 59 24.00 -13.82 -17.77
C ASP A 59 23.42 -12.51 -17.24
N HIS A 60 23.21 -11.55 -18.15
CA HIS A 60 22.77 -10.21 -17.80
C HIS A 60 21.39 -10.19 -17.15
N VAL A 61 20.44 -11.00 -17.65
CA VAL A 61 19.07 -11.04 -17.13
C VAL A 61 19.07 -11.64 -15.73
N PHE A 62 19.80 -12.74 -15.53
CA PHE A 62 19.94 -13.30 -14.19
C PHE A 62 20.63 -12.33 -13.22
N CYS A 63 21.65 -11.58 -13.66
CA CYS A 63 22.30 -10.57 -12.85
C CYS A 63 21.34 -9.46 -12.41
N LEU A 64 20.42 -9.03 -13.27
CA LEU A 64 19.38 -8.04 -12.93
C LEU A 64 18.38 -8.59 -11.90
N LEU A 65 17.96 -9.86 -12.05
CA LEU A 65 17.10 -10.55 -11.08
C LEU A 65 17.79 -10.73 -9.73
N TYR A 66 19.07 -11.07 -9.72
CA TYR A 66 19.84 -11.18 -8.49
C TYR A 66 20.02 -9.82 -7.81
N ARG A 67 20.30 -8.74 -8.57
CA ARG A 67 20.33 -7.36 -8.04
C ARG A 67 19.00 -6.98 -7.40
N GLU A 68 17.89 -7.34 -8.03
CA GLU A 68 16.53 -7.10 -7.51
C GLU A 68 16.36 -7.75 -6.12
N MET A 69 16.66 -9.05 -5.99
CA MET A 69 16.63 -9.76 -4.70
C MET A 69 17.56 -9.14 -3.66
N TRP A 70 18.75 -8.73 -4.09
CA TRP A 70 19.75 -8.09 -3.25
C TRP A 70 19.24 -6.75 -2.68
N PHE A 71 18.59 -5.93 -3.52
CA PHE A 71 17.98 -4.67 -3.08
C PHE A 71 16.78 -4.92 -2.17
N ARG A 72 15.91 -5.90 -2.43
CA ARG A 72 14.84 -6.27 -1.50
C ARG A 72 15.37 -6.59 -0.11
N HIS A 73 16.41 -7.40 -0.01
CA HIS A 73 17.07 -7.70 1.27
C HIS A 73 17.64 -6.44 1.93
N LEU A 74 18.31 -5.57 1.15
CA LEU A 74 18.87 -4.32 1.64
C LEU A 74 17.79 -3.41 2.25
N TYR A 75 16.64 -3.27 1.59
CA TYR A 75 15.54 -2.44 2.09
C TYR A 75 14.79 -3.09 3.26
N ALA A 76 14.68 -4.42 3.28
CA ALA A 76 14.00 -5.15 4.36
C ALA A 76 14.80 -5.18 5.67
N ARG A 77 16.14 -5.26 5.61
CA ARG A 77 16.98 -5.49 6.80
C ARG A 77 17.96 -4.39 7.13
N LEU A 78 18.30 -3.54 6.18
CA LEU A 78 19.35 -2.54 6.31
C LEU A 78 18.82 -1.14 5.96
N SER A 79 19.69 -0.14 6.06
CA SER A 79 19.40 1.23 5.64
C SER A 79 20.15 1.57 4.36
N PRO A 80 19.45 1.70 3.20
CA PRO A 80 20.12 1.96 1.93
C PRO A 80 20.65 3.39 1.85
N THR A 81 21.89 3.51 1.36
CA THR A 81 22.56 4.78 1.06
C THR A 81 21.95 5.46 -0.17
N LEU A 82 22.22 6.76 -0.39
CA LEU A 82 21.75 7.47 -1.58
C LEU A 82 22.22 6.80 -2.87
N LYS A 83 23.49 6.37 -2.94
CA LYS A 83 24.02 5.67 -4.10
C LYS A 83 23.27 4.36 -4.37
N GLN A 84 23.03 3.55 -3.33
CA GLN A 84 22.26 2.31 -3.46
C GLN A 84 20.81 2.55 -3.89
N ARG A 85 20.18 3.64 -3.45
CA ARG A 85 18.82 4.02 -3.88
C ARG A 85 18.78 4.39 -5.37
N ILE A 86 19.82 5.04 -5.87
CA ILE A 86 19.94 5.37 -7.30
C ILE A 86 20.21 4.09 -8.10
N ASP A 87 21.14 3.26 -7.63
CA ASP A 87 21.49 2.00 -8.31
C ASP A 87 20.31 1.02 -8.34
N SER A 88 19.44 1.03 -7.32
CA SER A 88 18.23 0.20 -7.31
C SER A 88 17.21 0.66 -8.36
N TYR A 89 17.05 1.97 -8.55
CA TYR A 89 16.22 2.54 -9.61
C TYR A 89 16.71 2.11 -11.00
N ASP A 90 18.01 2.26 -11.26
CA ASP A 90 18.63 1.89 -12.53
C ASP A 90 18.47 0.39 -12.82
N ASN A 91 18.57 -0.44 -11.77
CA ASN A 91 18.34 -1.87 -11.88
C ASN A 91 16.90 -2.19 -12.31
N TYR A 92 15.90 -1.59 -11.64
CA TYR A 92 14.49 -1.78 -12.01
C TYR A 92 14.18 -1.26 -13.41
N CYS A 93 14.74 -0.11 -13.80
CA CYS A 93 14.58 0.42 -15.15
C CYS A 93 15.11 -0.55 -16.20
N SER A 94 16.31 -1.11 -15.98
CA SER A 94 16.92 -2.11 -16.88
C SER A 94 16.11 -3.40 -16.91
N LEU A 95 15.68 -3.89 -15.75
CA LEU A 95 14.88 -5.11 -15.63
C LEU A 95 13.53 -4.97 -16.33
N PHE A 96 12.80 -3.88 -16.09
CA PHE A 96 11.51 -3.63 -16.74
C PHE A 96 11.66 -3.36 -18.23
N GLN A 97 12.74 -2.73 -18.70
CA GLN A 97 13.01 -2.63 -20.13
C GLN A 97 13.18 -4.01 -20.78
N VAL A 98 13.89 -4.94 -20.12
CA VAL A 98 14.02 -6.33 -20.58
C VAL A 98 12.66 -7.04 -20.59
N VAL A 99 11.82 -6.85 -19.58
CA VAL A 99 10.47 -7.45 -19.55
C VAL A 99 9.53 -6.84 -20.62
N LEU A 100 9.60 -5.53 -20.82
CA LEU A 100 8.74 -4.78 -21.74
C LEU A 100 9.18 -4.91 -23.21
N HIS A 101 10.46 -5.15 -23.51
CA HIS A 101 10.94 -5.17 -24.90
C HIS A 101 11.75 -6.42 -25.26
N GLY A 102 12.24 -7.16 -24.27
CA GLY A 102 13.02 -8.36 -24.50
C GLY A 102 12.16 -9.59 -24.83
N VAL A 103 12.70 -10.48 -25.65
CA VAL A 103 12.21 -11.85 -25.79
C VAL A 103 12.76 -12.64 -24.61
N VAL A 104 12.04 -12.59 -23.49
CA VAL A 104 12.47 -13.27 -22.28
C VAL A 104 12.06 -14.74 -22.36
N ASN A 105 13.04 -15.64 -22.52
CA ASN A 105 12.79 -17.08 -22.54
C ASN A 105 12.81 -17.70 -21.12
N MET A 106 12.10 -17.08 -20.18
CA MET A 106 11.98 -17.56 -18.80
C MET A 106 10.56 -17.42 -18.30
N GLN A 107 10.19 -18.19 -17.28
CA GLN A 107 8.92 -18.06 -16.58
C GLN A 107 9.21 -17.90 -15.09
N LEU A 108 8.77 -16.78 -14.53
CA LEU A 108 8.94 -16.47 -13.12
C LEU A 108 7.64 -16.77 -12.35
N PRO A 109 7.71 -17.10 -11.05
CA PRO A 109 6.54 -17.24 -10.20
C PRO A 109 5.73 -15.95 -10.12
N ASN A 110 4.40 -16.07 -10.15
CA ASN A 110 3.49 -14.92 -10.02
C ASN A 110 3.73 -14.12 -8.72
N GLN A 111 4.02 -14.81 -7.61
CA GLN A 111 4.33 -14.15 -6.35
C GLN A 111 5.56 -13.24 -6.47
N TRP A 112 6.65 -13.73 -7.07
CA TRP A 112 7.85 -12.93 -7.23
C TRP A 112 7.63 -11.75 -8.18
N LEU A 113 6.84 -11.93 -9.24
CA LEU A 113 6.45 -10.81 -10.11
C LEU A 113 5.66 -9.74 -9.37
N TRP A 114 4.73 -10.15 -8.50
CA TRP A 114 3.98 -9.23 -7.64
C TRP A 114 4.91 -8.50 -6.66
N ASP A 115 5.80 -9.23 -5.99
CA ASP A 115 6.80 -8.66 -5.07
C ASP A 115 7.70 -7.63 -5.77
N MET A 116 8.11 -7.87 -7.02
CA MET A 116 8.94 -6.93 -7.78
C MET A 116 8.21 -5.60 -8.02
N VAL A 117 6.91 -5.65 -8.36
CA VAL A 117 6.12 -4.44 -8.61
C VAL A 117 5.81 -3.71 -7.30
N ASP A 118 5.43 -4.45 -6.26
CA ASP A 118 5.19 -3.90 -4.92
C ASP A 118 6.45 -3.22 -4.37
N GLU A 119 7.60 -3.92 -4.45
CA GLU A 119 8.88 -3.38 -4.03
C GLU A 119 9.28 -2.14 -4.84
N PHE A 120 9.05 -2.13 -6.16
CA PHE A 120 9.34 -0.95 -6.98
C PHE A 120 8.58 0.30 -6.49
N VAL A 121 7.29 0.14 -6.16
CA VAL A 121 6.48 1.22 -5.59
C VAL A 121 6.95 1.59 -4.19
N TYR A 122 7.28 0.60 -3.36
CA TYR A 122 7.82 0.82 -2.02
C TYR A 122 9.13 1.61 -2.04
N GLN A 123 10.07 1.26 -2.91
CA GLN A 123 11.35 1.96 -3.02
C GLN A 123 11.18 3.40 -3.53
N PHE A 124 10.26 3.64 -4.46
CA PHE A 124 9.86 4.99 -4.87
C PHE A 124 9.33 5.81 -3.69
N GLN A 125 8.40 5.24 -2.90
CA GLN A 125 7.88 5.89 -1.71
C GLN A 125 8.99 6.17 -0.69
N SER A 126 9.84 5.18 -0.42
CA SER A 126 10.99 5.28 0.48
C SER A 126 11.95 6.38 0.05
N PHE A 127 12.20 6.52 -1.25
CA PHE A 127 13.04 7.59 -1.80
C PHE A 127 12.40 8.98 -1.65
N CYS A 128 11.09 9.10 -1.90
CA CYS A 128 10.34 10.35 -1.68
C CYS A 128 10.46 10.80 -0.22
N GLN A 129 10.29 9.88 0.73
CA GLN A 129 10.46 10.15 2.15
C GLN A 129 11.90 10.52 2.52
N PHE A 130 12.89 9.84 1.91
CA PHE A 130 14.30 10.11 2.14
C PHE A 130 14.71 11.52 1.69
N ARG A 131 14.28 11.95 0.49
CA ARG A 131 14.63 13.28 -0.04
C ARG A 131 13.88 14.42 0.64
N ALA A 132 12.66 14.16 1.16
CA ALA A 132 11.88 15.16 1.90
C ALA A 132 12.48 15.51 3.28
N LYS A 133 13.29 14.63 3.87
CA LYS A 133 13.96 14.85 5.17
C LYS A 133 15.28 15.62 5.00
N LEU A 134 15.21 16.92 4.74
CA LEU A 134 16.40 17.77 4.52
C LEU A 134 17.19 18.11 5.80
N LYS A 135 16.53 18.21 6.96
CA LYS A 135 17.15 18.65 8.22
C LYS A 135 18.34 17.81 8.70
N ASN A 136 18.41 16.55 8.28
CA ASN A 136 19.46 15.61 8.69
C ASN A 136 20.51 15.37 7.60
N LYS A 137 20.51 16.16 6.52
CA LYS A 137 21.40 15.96 5.36
C LYS A 137 22.55 16.96 5.35
N THR A 138 23.71 16.47 4.96
CA THR A 138 24.89 17.28 4.67
C THR A 138 24.72 18.04 3.35
N GLU A 139 25.46 19.14 3.17
CA GLU A 139 25.47 19.91 1.91
C GLU A 139 25.90 19.05 0.71
N GLN A 140 26.83 18.12 0.93
CA GLN A 140 27.29 17.17 -0.10
C GLN A 140 26.17 16.22 -0.54
N GLU A 141 25.37 15.69 0.40
CA GLU A 141 24.22 14.84 0.07
C GLU A 141 23.13 15.62 -0.66
N ILE A 142 22.92 16.89 -0.32
CA ILE A 142 21.97 17.77 -1.02
C ILE A 142 22.46 18.03 -2.45
N ALA A 143 23.74 18.30 -2.65
CA ALA A 143 24.33 18.45 -3.99
C ALA A 143 24.17 17.18 -4.84
N LEU A 144 24.41 16.00 -4.24
CA LEU A 144 24.25 14.72 -4.93
C LEU A 144 22.78 14.43 -5.28
N LEU A 145 21.83 14.80 -4.41
CA LEU A 145 20.39 14.72 -4.70
C LEU A 145 19.98 15.61 -5.88
N ARG A 146 20.57 16.81 -6.00
CA ARG A 146 20.35 17.71 -7.14
C ARG A 146 20.92 17.14 -8.44
N GLN A 147 22.07 16.48 -8.38
CA GLN A 147 22.70 15.86 -9.55
C GLN A 147 21.90 14.66 -10.09
N HIS A 148 21.21 13.93 -9.21
CA HIS A 148 20.43 12.73 -9.52
C HIS A 148 18.93 12.93 -9.34
N ASP A 149 18.40 14.10 -9.71
CA ASP A 149 16.98 14.46 -9.59
C ASP A 149 16.03 13.56 -10.41
N LYS A 150 16.56 12.93 -11.47
CA LYS A 150 15.83 11.98 -12.32
C LYS A 150 15.61 10.62 -11.67
N ALA A 151 16.41 10.22 -10.68
CA ALA A 151 16.24 8.93 -10.02
C ALA A 151 14.91 8.93 -9.23
N TRP A 152 14.11 7.87 -9.37
CA TRP A 152 12.81 7.76 -8.71
C TRP A 152 11.90 8.98 -8.93
N ASN A 153 11.93 9.57 -10.13
CA ASN A 153 11.00 10.64 -10.47
C ASN A 153 9.60 10.06 -10.79
N VAL A 154 8.55 10.82 -10.46
CA VAL A 154 7.16 10.35 -10.55
C VAL A 154 6.75 9.96 -11.98
N TYR A 155 7.19 10.73 -12.98
CA TYR A 155 6.86 10.48 -14.38
C TYR A 155 7.49 9.17 -14.85
N GLY A 156 8.75 8.93 -14.50
CA GLY A 156 9.46 7.69 -14.84
C GLY A 156 8.80 6.47 -14.21
N VAL A 157 8.47 6.55 -12.92
CA VAL A 157 7.79 5.44 -12.20
C VAL A 157 6.42 5.16 -12.80
N LEU A 158 5.59 6.19 -13.00
CA LEU A 158 4.27 6.03 -13.60
C LEU A 158 4.33 5.48 -15.03
N ASN A 159 5.30 5.92 -15.84
CA ASN A 159 5.47 5.41 -17.21
C ASN A 159 5.78 3.91 -17.22
N PHE A 160 6.64 3.42 -16.32
CA PHE A 160 6.90 1.98 -16.23
C PHE A 160 5.68 1.19 -15.78
N LEU A 161 4.97 1.66 -14.74
CA LEU A 161 3.75 1.01 -14.27
C LEU A 161 2.67 0.97 -15.35
N GLN A 162 2.46 2.07 -16.05
CA GLN A 162 1.51 2.16 -17.15
C GLN A 162 1.88 1.19 -18.28
N ALA A 163 3.15 1.16 -18.70
CA ALA A 163 3.62 0.24 -19.74
C ALA A 163 3.45 -1.23 -19.34
N LEU A 164 3.67 -1.58 -18.05
CA LEU A 164 3.43 -2.93 -17.54
C LEU A 164 1.94 -3.30 -17.61
N VAL A 165 1.05 -2.39 -17.21
CA VAL A 165 -0.41 -2.60 -17.28
C VAL A 165 -0.84 -2.81 -18.74
N GLU A 166 -0.44 -1.90 -19.64
CA GLU A 166 -0.78 -1.96 -21.06
C GLU A 166 -0.32 -3.27 -21.71
N LYS A 167 0.91 -3.71 -21.42
CA LYS A 167 1.46 -4.93 -22.01
C LYS A 167 0.88 -6.21 -21.41
N SER A 168 0.50 -6.19 -20.13
CA SER A 168 0.00 -7.39 -19.42
C SER A 168 -1.40 -7.84 -19.85
N CYS A 169 -2.20 -6.96 -20.46
CA CYS A 169 -3.62 -7.18 -20.75
C CYS A 169 -4.46 -7.55 -19.49
N ILE A 170 -3.96 -7.26 -18.28
CA ILE A 170 -4.58 -7.70 -17.02
C ILE A 170 -6.00 -7.19 -16.85
N ILE A 171 -6.30 -5.98 -17.34
CA ILE A 171 -7.65 -5.39 -17.26
C ILE A 171 -8.66 -6.27 -18.00
N GLN A 172 -8.32 -6.74 -19.20
CA GLN A 172 -9.20 -7.59 -20.01
C GLN A 172 -9.45 -8.95 -19.34
N ILE A 173 -8.40 -9.53 -18.75
CA ILE A 173 -8.49 -10.80 -18.00
C ILE A 173 -9.40 -10.62 -16.78
N LEU A 174 -9.20 -9.54 -16.01
CA LEU A 174 -10.02 -9.25 -14.82
C LEU A 174 -11.47 -8.94 -15.18
N GLU A 175 -11.74 -8.28 -16.30
CA GLU A 175 -13.10 -8.04 -16.78
C GLU A 175 -13.84 -9.33 -17.14
N GLN A 176 -13.13 -10.32 -17.68
CA GLN A 176 -13.68 -11.66 -17.95
C GLN A 176 -13.93 -12.44 -16.65
N ASP A 177 -13.00 -12.37 -15.69
CA ASP A 177 -13.09 -13.05 -14.40
C ASP A 177 -14.09 -12.40 -13.42
N LYS A 178 -14.47 -11.14 -13.65
CA LYS A 178 -15.45 -10.39 -12.83
C LYS A 178 -16.83 -11.06 -12.78
N HIS A 179 -17.13 -11.92 -13.76
CA HIS A 179 -18.34 -12.73 -13.77
C HIS A 179 -18.29 -13.97 -12.85
N GLY A 180 -17.14 -14.30 -12.25
CA GLY A 180 -16.94 -15.51 -11.45
C GLY A 180 -16.43 -15.31 -10.01
N LEU A 181 -16.05 -14.11 -9.60
CA LEU A 181 -15.51 -13.85 -8.25
C LEU A 181 -16.60 -13.41 -7.27
N GLU A 182 -17.18 -14.39 -6.59
CA GLU A 182 -18.21 -14.23 -5.58
C GLU A 182 -17.74 -13.43 -4.34
N HIS A 183 -18.68 -12.67 -3.77
CA HIS A 183 -18.60 -11.95 -2.49
C HIS A 183 -18.24 -12.82 -1.26
N SER A 184 -18.01 -14.13 -1.40
CA SER A 184 -17.84 -15.08 -0.29
C SER A 184 -16.50 -14.90 0.44
N GLN A 185 -15.37 -14.82 -0.27
CA GLN A 185 -14.04 -14.82 0.38
C GLN A 185 -13.78 -13.54 1.19
N LEU A 186 -14.29 -12.40 0.72
CA LEU A 186 -14.22 -11.13 1.46
C LEU A 186 -15.08 -11.17 2.73
N ARG A 187 -16.26 -11.80 2.65
CA ARG A 187 -17.13 -12.01 3.80
C ARG A 187 -16.51 -12.98 4.80
N ASP A 188 -15.77 -13.99 4.36
CA ASP A 188 -15.08 -14.93 5.25
C ASP A 188 -13.91 -14.26 5.98
N LYS A 189 -13.14 -13.41 5.30
CA LYS A 189 -11.97 -12.74 5.88
C LYS A 189 -12.32 -11.54 6.77
N TYR A 190 -13.34 -10.76 6.39
CA TYR A 190 -13.69 -9.50 7.07
C TYR A 190 -15.08 -9.50 7.72
N GLY A 191 -15.85 -10.59 7.62
CA GLY A 191 -17.21 -10.67 8.15
C GLY A 191 -17.29 -10.47 9.66
N GLU A 192 -16.32 -10.98 10.41
CA GLU A 192 -16.27 -10.74 11.86
C GLU A 192 -16.03 -9.26 12.18
N LYS A 193 -15.05 -8.62 11.51
CA LYS A 193 -14.80 -7.18 11.65
C LYS A 193 -16.03 -6.37 11.26
N MET A 194 -16.72 -6.73 10.17
CA MET A 194 -17.98 -6.09 9.77
C MET A 194 -19.05 -6.20 10.86
N MET A 195 -19.25 -7.38 11.45
CA MET A 195 -20.23 -7.57 12.53
C MET A 195 -19.87 -6.80 13.80
N ARG A 196 -18.57 -6.65 14.10
CA ARG A 196 -18.10 -5.82 15.23
C ARG A 196 -18.21 -4.32 14.92
N MET A 197 -17.99 -3.88 13.69
CA MET A 197 -18.18 -2.48 13.26
C MET A 197 -19.64 -2.02 13.33
N LEU A 198 -20.59 -2.95 13.26
CA LEU A 198 -22.01 -2.71 13.48
C LEU A 198 -22.38 -2.62 14.98
N ARG A 199 -21.47 -2.96 15.89
CA ARG A 199 -21.68 -2.76 17.33
C ARG A 199 -21.51 -1.27 17.65
N TYR A 200 -22.31 -0.79 18.59
CA TYR A 200 -22.35 0.61 18.99
C TYR A 200 -21.42 0.89 20.19
N ASP A 201 -20.21 0.34 20.16
CA ASP A 201 -19.24 0.41 21.24
C ASP A 201 -17.89 1.02 20.79
N ASP A 202 -17.03 1.31 21.76
CA ASP A 202 -15.68 1.86 21.50
C ASP A 202 -14.79 0.86 20.74
N GLU A 203 -15.11 -0.44 20.77
CA GLU A 203 -14.39 -1.46 20.00
C GLU A 203 -14.62 -1.28 18.50
N ALA A 204 -15.85 -0.96 18.08
CA ALA A 204 -16.15 -0.61 16.70
C ALA A 204 -15.33 0.59 16.21
N PHE A 205 -15.14 1.62 17.04
CA PHE A 205 -14.34 2.80 16.70
C PHE A 205 -12.88 2.44 16.38
N GLY A 206 -12.27 1.56 17.18
CA GLY A 206 -10.92 1.04 16.94
C GLY A 206 -10.80 0.28 15.61
N ILE A 207 -11.83 -0.46 15.21
CA ILE A 207 -11.85 -1.19 13.93
C ILE A 207 -11.96 -0.22 12.75
N TYR A 208 -12.78 0.83 12.85
CA TYR A 208 -12.86 1.87 11.81
C TYR A 208 -11.52 2.59 11.63
N ASP A 209 -10.82 2.91 12.72
CA ASP A 209 -9.48 3.51 12.66
C ASP A 209 -8.47 2.56 12.00
N GLU A 210 -8.40 1.30 12.44
CA GLU A 210 -7.50 0.29 11.88
C GLU A 210 -7.72 0.11 10.36
N LEU A 211 -8.97 -0.07 9.94
CA LEU A 211 -9.31 -0.31 8.53
C LEU A 211 -9.07 0.92 7.68
N PHE A 212 -9.41 2.12 8.18
CA PHE A 212 -9.11 3.36 7.47
C PHE A 212 -7.60 3.57 7.36
N SER A 213 -6.86 3.40 8.44
CA SER A 213 -5.40 3.51 8.47
C SER A 213 -4.69 2.55 7.50
N TYR A 214 -5.28 1.36 7.33
CA TYR A 214 -4.83 0.34 6.38
C TYR A 214 -5.16 0.69 4.93
N ALA A 215 -6.42 1.05 4.65
CA ALA A 215 -6.94 1.19 3.30
C ALA A 215 -6.84 2.61 2.72
N CYS A 216 -6.65 3.64 3.55
CA CYS A 216 -6.59 5.00 3.08
C CYS A 216 -5.36 5.22 2.20
N PRO A 217 -5.45 6.08 1.17
CA PRO A 217 -4.29 6.48 0.41
C PRO A 217 -3.22 7.08 1.33
N LYS A 218 -2.03 6.48 1.34
CA LYS A 218 -0.86 7.07 1.99
C LYS A 218 -0.48 8.31 1.17
N PHE A 219 -0.66 9.50 1.71
CA PHE A 219 -0.23 10.73 1.03
C PHE A 219 1.29 10.71 0.90
N ILE A 220 1.76 10.75 -0.35
CA ILE A 220 3.17 10.92 -0.68
C ILE A 220 3.28 12.23 -1.45
N THR A 221 4.28 13.04 -1.14
CA THR A 221 4.64 14.20 -1.97
C THR A 221 5.66 13.73 -3.01
N PRO A 222 5.25 13.52 -4.28
CA PRO A 222 6.12 12.97 -5.31
C PRO A 222 7.00 14.05 -5.97
N SER A 223 6.86 15.31 -5.56
CA SER A 223 7.72 16.41 -6.00
C SER A 223 8.95 16.52 -5.09
N PRO A 224 10.15 16.80 -5.65
CA PRO A 224 11.31 17.11 -4.84
C PRO A 224 11.07 18.38 -4.01
N PRO A 225 11.66 18.51 -2.81
CA PRO A 225 11.60 19.76 -2.06
C PRO A 225 12.41 20.86 -2.76
N SER A 226 12.03 22.13 -2.54
CA SER A 226 12.87 23.26 -2.94
C SER A 226 14.16 23.24 -2.12
N PHE A 227 15.31 23.30 -2.79
CA PHE A 227 16.61 23.28 -2.13
C PHE A 227 17.21 24.68 -1.92
N GLU A 228 16.52 25.74 -2.36
CA GLU A 228 17.02 27.14 -2.33
C GLU A 228 16.45 27.95 -1.16
N GLU A 229 15.33 27.52 -0.58
CA GLU A 229 14.65 28.23 0.51
C GLU A 229 15.14 27.77 1.90
N PRO A 230 15.11 28.66 2.93
CA PRO A 230 15.51 28.30 4.29
C PRO A 230 14.73 27.09 4.81
N LEU A 231 15.43 26.14 5.45
CA LEU A 231 14.94 24.86 6.01
C LEU A 231 13.83 24.99 7.09
N VAL A 232 13.25 26.17 7.27
CA VAL A 232 12.54 26.58 8.48
C VAL A 232 11.08 26.14 8.49
N ASN A 233 10.43 25.86 7.34
CA ASN A 233 8.97 25.64 7.35
C ASN A 233 8.35 24.62 6.38
N TYR A 234 9.15 23.86 5.62
CA TYR A 234 8.62 22.87 4.69
C TYR A 234 9.15 21.47 4.96
N ASN A 235 8.74 20.89 6.08
CA ASN A 235 8.81 19.43 6.23
C ASN A 235 7.65 18.84 5.39
N GLN A 236 7.85 18.62 4.09
CA GLN A 236 6.84 17.97 3.21
C GLN A 236 6.32 16.64 3.78
N LEU A 237 7.14 15.96 4.60
CA LEU A 237 6.75 14.76 5.34
C LEU A 237 5.70 15.04 6.43
N GLU A 238 5.82 16.15 7.18
CA GLU A 238 4.84 16.57 8.19
C GLU A 238 3.52 16.93 7.51
N LEU A 239 3.56 17.69 6.41
CA LEU A 239 2.37 18.02 5.61
C LEU A 239 1.61 16.77 5.13
N SER A 240 2.32 15.73 4.68
CA SER A 240 1.70 14.47 4.26
C SER A 240 1.06 13.69 5.43
N GLN A 241 1.67 13.73 6.61
CA GLN A 241 1.11 13.13 7.82
C GLN A 241 -0.09 13.92 8.34
N ASP A 242 -0.06 15.25 8.24
CA ASP A 242 -1.14 16.12 8.68
C ASP A 242 -2.38 16.00 7.78
N ALA A 243 -2.18 15.86 6.46
CA ALA A 243 -3.27 15.55 5.53
C ALA A 243 -3.97 14.22 5.86
N TYR A 244 -3.17 13.18 6.11
CA TYR A 244 -3.68 11.87 6.57
C TYR A 244 -4.47 12.00 7.89
N ARG A 245 -3.88 12.64 8.91
CA ARG A 245 -4.50 12.82 10.23
C ARG A 245 -5.81 13.60 10.12
N LEU A 246 -5.88 14.60 9.25
CA LEU A 246 -7.09 15.35 9.00
C LEU A 246 -8.17 14.47 8.38
N GLN A 247 -7.85 13.68 7.35
CA GLN A 247 -8.80 12.77 6.72
C GLN A 247 -9.32 11.71 7.69
N LEU A 248 -8.43 11.07 8.46
CA LEU A 248 -8.81 10.11 9.48
C LEU A 248 -9.74 10.76 10.53
N LYS A 249 -9.40 11.97 10.99
CA LYS A 249 -10.22 12.70 11.96
C LYS A 249 -11.62 13.00 11.42
N MET A 250 -11.74 13.45 10.17
CA MET A 250 -13.04 13.71 9.54
C MET A 250 -13.84 12.42 9.37
N PHE A 251 -13.19 11.33 8.95
CA PHE A 251 -13.83 10.03 8.79
C PHE A 251 -14.37 9.50 10.12
N LEU A 252 -13.55 9.48 11.17
CA LEU A 252 -13.95 9.01 12.50
C LEU A 252 -15.06 9.86 13.11
N TYR A 253 -15.07 11.18 12.82
CA TYR A 253 -16.17 12.05 13.21
C TYR A 253 -17.49 11.64 12.54
N GLU A 254 -17.47 11.33 11.24
CA GLU A 254 -18.64 10.88 10.50
C GLU A 254 -19.13 9.48 10.93
N VAL A 255 -18.21 8.56 11.23
CA VAL A 255 -18.53 7.23 11.78
C VAL A 255 -19.28 7.37 13.11
N LYS A 256 -18.77 8.21 14.02
CA LYS A 256 -19.42 8.45 15.32
C LYS A 256 -20.82 9.03 15.16
N GLN A 257 -20.99 9.95 14.20
CA GLN A 257 -22.30 10.49 13.84
C GLN A 257 -23.24 9.38 13.34
N GLN A 258 -22.80 8.50 12.45
CA GLN A 258 -23.64 7.40 11.93
C GLN A 258 -24.04 6.37 13.01
N GLN A 259 -23.16 6.06 13.96
CA GLN A 259 -23.49 5.13 15.06
C GLN A 259 -24.68 5.63 15.90
N LEU A 260 -24.67 6.92 16.27
CA LEU A 260 -25.78 7.56 17.00
C LEU A 260 -27.11 7.44 16.24
N LEU A 261 -27.08 7.63 14.92
CA LEU A 261 -28.25 7.54 14.05
C LEU A 261 -28.79 6.12 13.91
N SER A 262 -27.90 5.13 13.87
CA SER A 262 -28.27 3.73 13.70
C SER A 262 -28.92 3.13 14.97
N GLY A 263 -28.53 3.60 16.16
CA GLY A 263 -29.22 3.29 17.41
C GLY A 263 -30.70 3.71 17.35
N VAL A 264 -30.98 4.97 16.99
CA VAL A 264 -32.35 5.48 16.78
C VAL A 264 -33.10 4.66 15.72
N ARG A 265 -32.46 4.40 14.57
CA ARG A 265 -33.06 3.63 13.47
C ARG A 265 -33.52 2.24 13.90
N THR A 266 -32.76 1.58 14.79
CA THR A 266 -33.09 0.23 15.27
C THR A 266 -34.43 0.24 16.04
N PHE A 267 -34.63 1.22 16.92
CA PHE A 267 -35.90 1.37 17.64
C PHE A 267 -37.04 1.80 16.72
N LEU A 268 -36.80 2.75 15.81
CA LEU A 268 -37.83 3.22 14.86
C LEU A 268 -38.28 2.13 13.89
N LYS A 269 -37.43 1.13 13.57
CA LYS A 269 -37.83 -0.03 12.75
C LYS A 269 -38.78 -0.99 13.48
N VAL A 270 -38.66 -1.09 14.80
CA VAL A 270 -39.43 -2.05 15.61
C VAL A 270 -40.75 -1.46 16.08
N TYR A 271 -40.78 -0.16 16.35
CA TYR A 271 -41.97 0.54 16.85
C TYR A 271 -42.60 1.38 15.74
N SER A 272 -43.83 1.03 15.35
CA SER A 272 -44.64 1.87 14.46
C SER A 272 -45.04 3.21 15.09
N SER A 273 -45.08 3.28 16.42
CA SER A 273 -45.32 4.49 17.20
C SER A 273 -44.64 4.36 18.57
N ILE A 274 -43.85 5.37 18.95
CA ILE A 274 -43.17 5.44 20.25
C ILE A 274 -43.17 6.89 20.77
N SER A 275 -43.42 7.07 22.06
CA SER A 275 -43.32 8.40 22.67
C SER A 275 -41.87 8.83 22.85
N LEU A 276 -41.61 10.14 22.73
CA LEU A 276 -40.27 10.70 22.89
C LEU A 276 -39.65 10.33 24.24
N ALA A 277 -40.41 10.43 25.34
CA ALA A 277 -39.96 10.06 26.68
C ALA A 277 -39.52 8.59 26.78
N LYS A 278 -40.24 7.68 26.09
CA LYS A 278 -39.96 6.25 26.13
C LYS A 278 -38.72 5.91 25.31
N LEU A 279 -38.56 6.52 24.14
CA LEU A 279 -37.35 6.39 23.32
C LEU A 279 -36.12 7.00 24.02
N ALA A 280 -36.29 8.13 24.71
CA ALA A 280 -35.24 8.78 25.49
C ALA A 280 -34.75 7.87 26.62
N ASN A 281 -35.68 7.24 27.34
CA ASN A 281 -35.35 6.23 28.36
C ASN A 281 -34.64 5.00 27.77
N TYR A 282 -35.05 4.49 26.60
CA TYR A 282 -34.37 3.35 25.96
C TYR A 282 -32.96 3.67 25.46
N MET A 283 -32.72 4.92 25.08
CA MET A 283 -31.42 5.39 24.62
C MET A 283 -30.55 5.96 25.75
N GLU A 284 -31.05 6.00 26.98
CA GLU A 284 -30.36 6.55 28.15
C GLU A 284 -29.92 8.03 27.96
N VAL A 285 -30.74 8.82 27.26
CA VAL A 285 -30.50 10.25 27.01
C VAL A 285 -31.70 11.10 27.45
N ASP A 286 -31.48 12.40 27.69
CA ASP A 286 -32.56 13.34 27.96
C ASP A 286 -33.37 13.68 26.69
N GLU A 287 -34.63 14.09 26.85
CA GLU A 287 -35.51 14.44 25.72
C GLU A 287 -34.94 15.55 24.80
N PRO A 288 -34.34 16.65 25.31
CA PRO A 288 -33.68 17.64 24.47
C PRO A 288 -32.57 17.06 23.59
N THR A 289 -31.69 16.23 24.15
CA THR A 289 -30.64 15.54 23.39
C THR A 289 -31.25 14.63 22.33
N LEU A 290 -32.27 13.84 22.68
CA LEU A 290 -32.96 12.97 21.73
C LEU A 290 -33.59 13.76 20.57
N ARG A 291 -34.22 14.92 20.82
CA ARG A 291 -34.74 15.78 19.75
C ARG A 291 -33.66 16.21 18.77
N THR A 292 -32.47 16.54 19.28
CA THR A 292 -31.33 16.93 18.46
C THR A 292 -30.83 15.77 17.59
N ILE A 293 -30.77 14.56 18.16
CA ILE A 293 -30.40 13.35 17.41
C ILE A 293 -31.44 13.03 16.33
N LEU A 294 -32.74 13.11 16.65
CA LEU A 294 -33.83 12.89 15.68
C LEU A 294 -33.83 13.93 14.56
N LEU A 295 -33.54 15.19 14.87
CA LEU A 295 -33.39 16.25 13.87
C LEU A 295 -32.22 15.93 12.92
N THR A 296 -31.09 15.50 13.48
CA THR A 296 -29.90 15.07 12.71
C THR A 296 -30.24 13.84 11.84
N TYR A 297 -30.96 12.87 12.39
CA TYR A 297 -31.42 11.68 11.68
C TYR A 297 -32.28 12.05 10.48
N LYS A 298 -33.25 12.96 10.66
CA LYS A 298 -34.09 13.48 9.60
C LYS A 298 -33.25 14.16 8.52
N HIS A 299 -32.35 15.08 8.90
CA HIS A 299 -31.49 15.79 7.93
C HIS A 299 -30.58 14.86 7.12
N LYS A 300 -30.01 13.81 7.74
CA LYS A 300 -29.12 12.87 7.03
C LYS A 300 -29.87 11.86 6.16
N THR A 301 -31.15 11.60 6.45
CA THR A 301 -31.97 10.64 5.70
C THR A 301 -32.87 11.30 4.66
N HIS A 302 -32.96 12.62 4.62
CA HIS A 302 -33.77 13.36 3.67
C HIS A 302 -32.86 14.26 2.84
N SER A 303 -32.61 13.88 1.59
CA SER A 303 -31.91 14.72 0.61
C SER A 303 -32.91 15.61 -0.13
N VAL A 304 -32.49 16.79 -0.55
CA VAL A 304 -33.30 17.66 -1.42
C VAL A 304 -32.76 17.55 -2.84
N ASP A 305 -33.62 17.25 -3.80
CA ASP A 305 -33.24 17.20 -5.22
C ASP A 305 -33.05 18.61 -5.80
N SER A 306 -32.55 18.68 -7.03
CA SER A 306 -32.34 19.94 -7.76
C SER A 306 -33.62 20.76 -7.99
N ASP A 307 -34.79 20.15 -7.87
CA ASP A 307 -36.11 20.78 -8.01
C ASP A 307 -36.73 21.18 -6.67
N GLY A 308 -35.98 21.03 -5.56
CA GLY A 308 -36.41 21.35 -4.21
C GLY A 308 -37.30 20.30 -3.55
N ARG A 309 -37.46 19.10 -4.15
CA ARG A 309 -38.25 18.01 -3.57
C ARG A 309 -37.43 17.23 -2.58
N ILE A 310 -38.03 16.89 -1.44
CA ILE A 310 -37.39 16.08 -0.42
C ILE A 310 -37.50 14.60 -0.83
N ILE A 311 -36.36 14.00 -1.15
CA ILE A 311 -36.21 12.56 -1.36
C ILE A 311 -35.79 11.94 -0.03
N SER A 312 -36.68 11.12 0.53
CA SER A 312 -36.34 10.30 1.70
C SER A 312 -35.53 9.09 1.25
N ASN A 313 -34.30 9.00 1.78
CA ASN A 313 -33.49 7.79 1.80
C ASN A 313 -33.69 7.04 3.13
N ALA A 314 -34.68 7.43 3.95
CA ALA A 314 -35.02 6.71 5.17
C ALA A 314 -35.73 5.40 4.79
N ASP A 315 -35.28 4.28 5.36
CA ASP A 315 -36.02 3.00 5.37
C ASP A 315 -37.35 3.07 6.16
N ILE A 316 -37.76 4.25 6.64
CA ILE A 316 -38.83 4.46 7.61
C ILE A 316 -39.57 5.74 7.23
N ASP A 317 -40.89 5.65 7.06
CA ASP A 317 -41.77 6.83 6.94
C ASP A 317 -41.94 7.48 8.31
N PHE A 318 -41.74 8.80 8.38
CA PHE A 318 -41.82 9.60 9.60
C PHE A 318 -43.23 10.08 9.93
#